data_AF-Q5QSE4-F1
#
_entry.id   AF-Q5QSE4-F1
#
_cell.length_a   1.000
_cell.length_b   1.000
_cell.length_c   1.000
_cell.angle_alpha   90.00
_cell.angle_beta   90.00
_cell.angle_gamma   90.00
#
_symmetry.space_group_name_H-M   'P 1'
#
loop_
_entity.id
_entity.type
_entity.pdbx_description
1 polymer ?
#
loop_
_entity_poly.entity_id
_entity_poly.type
_entity_poly.pdbx_seq_one_letter_code
_entity_poly.pdbx_strand_id
1 'polypeptide(L)'
;HGAAIGEENVAKTRDFYHWSYQPFEIPKDVYDLFNDSHQAKDQYYKSWQESFELYAKAFPQLAEQLKNNDSTLNTANLKLAENNGQELATRVSSSEVMQQIADQNRTFWGGSADLSSSNKTYLKDQGDFTDLTPQGSNVFYGVREFTMAAITNGILLHGNSRAFASTFFIFSDYMKPAIR
;
A
#
# COMPACT_ATOMS: atom_id res chain seq x y z
N HIS A 1 17.15 -11.01 24.98
CA HIS A 1 16.45 -10.16 23.99
C HIS A 1 14.96 -10.12 24.29
N GLY A 2 14.21 -11.22 24.16
CA GLY A 2 12.76 -11.25 24.39
C GLY A 2 12.29 -11.53 25.83
N ALA A 3 13.06 -11.14 26.85
CA ALA A 3 12.69 -11.33 28.26
C ALA A 3 13.01 -10.09 29.08
N ALA A 4 12.27 -9.87 30.17
CA ALA A 4 12.52 -8.77 31.09
C ALA A 4 13.93 -8.86 31.69
N ILE A 5 14.58 -7.72 31.89
CA ILE A 5 15.96 -7.68 32.41
C ILE A 5 16.04 -7.98 33.92
N GLY A 6 14.91 -7.95 34.64
CA GLY A 6 14.83 -8.19 36.08
C GLY A 6 15.16 -6.95 36.92
N GLU A 7 14.66 -6.91 38.17
CA GLU A 7 14.73 -5.73 39.05
C GLU A 7 16.16 -5.23 39.29
N GLU A 8 17.10 -6.15 39.52
CA GLU A 8 18.52 -5.80 39.75
C GLU A 8 19.14 -5.08 38.54
N ASN A 9 18.88 -5.56 37.32
CA ASN A 9 19.41 -4.94 36.12
C ASN A 9 18.66 -3.65 35.76
N VAL A 10 17.36 -3.55 36.10
CA VAL A 10 16.62 -2.28 35.99
C VAL A 10 17.27 -1.22 36.87
N ALA A 11 17.59 -1.54 38.13
CA ALA A 11 18.26 -0.62 39.05
C ALA A 11 19.63 -0.18 38.51
N LYS A 12 20.49 -1.13 38.14
CA LYS A 12 21.82 -0.84 37.54
C LYS A 12 21.73 0.04 36.28
N THR A 13 20.74 -0.21 35.43
CA THR A 13 20.52 0.56 34.19
C THR A 13 20.06 1.98 34.49
N ARG A 14 19.16 2.15 35.48
CA ARG A 14 18.71 3.47 35.93
C ARG A 14 19.85 4.28 36.53
N ASP A 15 20.69 3.65 37.36
CA ASP A 15 21.84 4.30 37.95
C ASP A 15 22.83 4.78 36.88
N PHE A 16 23.09 3.95 35.87
CA PHE A 16 23.96 4.29 34.74
C PHE A 16 23.48 5.51 33.94
N TYR A 17 22.17 5.63 33.70
CA TYR A 17 21.58 6.78 33.01
C TYR A 17 21.25 7.96 33.94
N HIS A 18 21.58 7.84 35.24
CA HIS A 18 21.20 8.81 36.26
C HIS A 18 19.68 9.08 36.29
N TRP A 19 18.88 8.03 36.07
CA TRP A 19 17.43 8.08 35.96
C TRP A 19 16.75 7.85 37.32
N SER A 20 16.33 8.93 37.97
CA SER A 20 15.70 8.89 39.30
C SER A 20 14.17 8.79 39.30
N TYR A 21 13.53 8.83 38.13
CA TYR A 21 12.06 8.83 38.04
C TYR A 21 11.46 7.42 38.25
N GLN A 22 10.23 7.40 38.79
CA GLN A 22 9.49 6.18 39.09
C GLN A 22 9.16 5.36 37.82
N PRO A 23 8.83 4.07 37.94
CA PRO A 23 8.35 3.29 36.81
C PRO A 23 7.16 3.98 36.12
N PHE A 24 7.26 4.13 34.80
CA PHE A 24 6.26 4.80 33.95
C PHE A 24 6.02 6.28 34.24
N GLU A 25 6.94 6.93 34.95
CA GLU A 25 6.96 8.39 35.08
C GLU A 25 7.66 9.00 33.85
N ILE A 26 6.95 9.91 33.17
CA ILE A 26 7.49 10.68 32.05
C ILE A 26 7.81 12.08 32.58
N PRO A 27 9.09 12.50 32.59
CA PRO A 27 9.47 13.84 33.01
C PRO A 27 8.72 14.91 32.21
N LYS A 28 8.32 15.98 32.89
CA LYS A 28 7.50 17.04 32.28
C LYS A 28 8.19 17.69 31.09
N ASP A 29 9.49 17.96 31.18
CA ASP A 29 10.29 18.55 30.11
C ASP A 29 10.36 17.64 28.86
N VAL A 30 10.47 16.33 29.05
CA VAL A 30 10.37 15.35 27.95
C VAL A 30 8.98 15.39 27.32
N TYR A 31 7.91 15.40 28.13
CA TYR A 31 6.55 15.48 27.61
C TYR A 31 6.32 16.77 26.80
N ASP A 32 6.71 17.90 27.38
CA ASP A 32 6.58 19.23 26.78
C ASP A 32 7.34 19.31 25.45
N LEU A 33 8.58 18.78 25.39
CA LEU A 33 9.37 18.73 24.15
C LEU A 33 8.65 17.99 23.02
N PHE A 34 8.04 16.84 23.31
CA PHE A 34 7.29 16.06 22.32
C PHE A 34 5.98 16.74 21.94
N ASN A 35 5.29 17.36 22.90
CA ASN A 35 4.08 18.13 22.65
C ASN A 35 4.37 19.34 21.73
N ASP A 36 5.41 20.10 22.01
CA ASP A 36 5.79 21.25 21.19
C ASP A 36 6.19 20.80 19.77
N SER A 37 6.93 19.69 19.67
CA SER A 37 7.29 19.09 18.37
C SER A 37 6.07 18.57 17.59
N HIS A 38 5.04 18.08 18.29
CA HIS A 38 3.76 17.72 17.66
C HIS A 38 3.03 18.97 17.17
N GLN A 39 2.84 19.97 18.02
CA GLN A 39 2.12 21.19 17.68
C GLN A 39 2.79 21.92 16.51
N ALA A 40 4.12 21.91 16.45
CA ALA A 40 4.88 22.46 15.33
C ALA A 40 4.56 21.80 13.98
N LYS A 41 3.94 20.61 13.95
CA LYS A 41 3.52 19.94 12.70
C LYS A 41 2.19 20.46 12.16
N ASP A 42 1.36 21.10 12.99
CA ASP A 42 0.05 21.60 12.57
C ASP A 42 0.16 22.59 11.40
N GLN A 43 1.22 23.40 11.37
CA GLN A 43 1.46 24.34 10.27
C GLN A 43 1.69 23.62 8.93
N TYR A 44 2.37 22.46 8.92
CA TYR A 44 2.59 21.70 7.69
C TYR A 44 1.31 21.08 7.18
N TYR A 45 0.48 20.56 8.09
CA TYR A 45 -0.82 20.03 7.73
C TYR A 45 -1.75 21.12 7.20
N LYS A 46 -1.82 22.29 7.86
CA LYS A 46 -2.57 23.45 7.39
C LYS A 46 -2.11 23.91 6.01
N SER A 47 -0.80 24.02 5.79
CA SER A 47 -0.24 24.39 4.48
C SER A 47 -0.60 23.36 3.39
N TRP A 48 -0.59 22.07 3.72
CA TRP A 48 -1.04 21.03 2.80
C TRP A 48 -2.55 21.15 2.50
N GLN A 49 -3.39 21.42 3.51
CA GLN A 49 -4.83 21.61 3.35
C GLN A 49 -5.13 22.80 2.44
N GLU A 50 -4.49 23.95 2.67
CA GLU A 50 -4.62 25.15 1.83
C GLU A 50 -4.20 24.85 0.37
N SER A 51 -3.09 24.13 0.19
CA SER A 51 -2.63 23.71 -1.14
C SER A 51 -3.64 22.77 -1.83
N PHE A 52 -4.22 21.83 -1.08
CA PHE A 52 -5.23 20.92 -1.60
C PHE A 52 -6.55 21.64 -1.93
N GLU A 53 -6.95 22.66 -1.17
CA GLU A 53 -8.13 23.48 -1.47
C GLU A 53 -7.96 24.26 -2.78
N LEU A 54 -6.77 24.83 -3.01
CA LEU A 54 -6.45 25.49 -4.28
C LEU A 54 -6.50 24.49 -5.45
N TYR A 55 -5.89 23.31 -5.26
CA TYR A 55 -5.96 22.22 -6.23
C TYR A 55 -7.41 21.80 -6.52
N ALA A 56 -8.25 21.63 -5.50
CA ALA A 56 -9.64 21.21 -5.65
C ALA A 56 -10.50 22.24 -6.39
N LYS A 57 -10.22 23.54 -6.23
CA LYS A 57 -10.86 24.59 -7.01
C LYS A 57 -10.47 24.54 -8.49
N ALA A 58 -9.19 24.26 -8.78
CA ALA A 58 -8.68 24.18 -10.14
C ALA A 58 -9.07 22.87 -10.86
N PHE A 59 -9.15 21.75 -10.13
CA PHE A 59 -9.37 20.41 -10.66
C PHE A 59 -10.44 19.64 -9.86
N PRO A 60 -11.71 20.09 -9.87
CA PRO A 60 -12.75 19.56 -8.98
C PRO A 60 -12.98 18.05 -9.16
N GLN A 61 -12.99 17.54 -10.39
CA GLN A 61 -13.18 16.11 -10.67
C GLN A 61 -12.00 15.26 -10.15
N LEU A 62 -10.76 15.70 -10.33
CA LEU A 62 -9.59 14.96 -9.86
C LEU A 62 -9.46 15.02 -8.33
N ALA A 63 -9.83 16.15 -7.71
CA ALA A 63 -9.84 16.27 -6.25
C ALA A 63 -10.93 15.38 -5.62
N GLU A 64 -12.09 15.27 -6.25
CA GLU A 64 -13.12 14.32 -5.82
C GLU A 64 -12.63 12.88 -5.90
N GLN A 65 -11.95 12.52 -7.01
CA GLN A 65 -11.33 11.20 -7.15
C GLN A 65 -10.26 10.94 -6.08
N LEU A 66 -9.48 11.92 -5.65
CA LEU A 66 -8.50 11.73 -4.58
C LEU A 66 -9.14 11.65 -3.19
N LYS A 67 -10.21 12.43 -2.95
CA LYS A 67 -10.83 12.56 -1.63
C LYS A 67 -11.76 11.39 -1.28
N ASN A 68 -12.51 10.88 -2.26
CA ASN A 68 -13.54 9.86 -2.07
C ASN A 68 -13.08 8.46 -2.49
N ASN A 69 -11.77 8.23 -2.55
CA ASN A 69 -11.20 6.96 -2.96
C ASN A 69 -10.96 6.06 -1.74
N ASP A 70 -12.01 5.34 -1.35
CA ASP A 70 -11.96 4.29 -0.33
C ASP A 70 -11.26 3.00 -0.84
N SER A 71 -10.63 3.04 -2.01
CA SER A 71 -10.03 1.90 -2.70
C SER A 71 -11.02 0.80 -3.09
N THR A 72 -12.33 1.10 -3.06
CA THR A 72 -13.36 0.21 -3.58
C THR A 72 -13.31 0.21 -5.10
N LEU A 73 -13.28 -0.98 -5.68
CA LEU A 73 -13.38 -1.13 -7.13
C LEU A 73 -14.83 -0.95 -7.57
N ASN A 74 -15.07 -0.05 -8.51
CA ASN A 74 -16.30 -0.01 -9.26
C ASN A 74 -16.40 -1.26 -10.15
N THR A 75 -17.37 -2.11 -9.84
CA THR A 75 -17.65 -3.36 -10.55
C THR A 75 -19.03 -3.39 -11.19
N ALA A 76 -19.77 -2.28 -11.14
CA ALA A 76 -21.18 -2.23 -11.54
C ALA A 76 -21.40 -2.56 -13.02
N ASN A 77 -20.42 -2.26 -13.87
CA ASN A 77 -20.51 -2.46 -15.33
C ASN A 77 -19.67 -3.64 -15.84
N LEU A 78 -19.27 -4.57 -14.96
CA LEU A 78 -18.57 -5.77 -15.40
C LEU A 78 -19.49 -6.63 -16.28
N LYS A 79 -19.05 -6.89 -17.50
CA LYS A 79 -19.71 -7.79 -18.44
C LYS A 79 -19.00 -9.13 -18.39
N LEU A 80 -19.70 -10.15 -17.88
CA LEU A 80 -19.25 -11.53 -18.01
C LEU A 80 -19.50 -11.97 -19.45
N ALA A 81 -18.46 -12.46 -20.13
CA ALA A 81 -18.62 -13.00 -21.47
C ALA A 81 -19.47 -14.29 -21.41
N GLU A 82 -20.47 -14.38 -22.27
CA GLU A 82 -21.11 -15.67 -22.56
C GLU A 82 -20.10 -16.51 -23.32
N ASN A 83 -19.61 -17.59 -22.71
CA ASN A 83 -18.60 -18.43 -23.36
C ASN A 83 -19.20 -19.33 -24.46
N ASN A 84 -20.53 -19.36 -24.62
CA ASN A 84 -21.26 -20.13 -25.65
C ASN A 84 -20.76 -21.59 -25.79
N GLY A 85 -20.35 -22.21 -24.67
CA GLY A 85 -19.83 -23.59 -24.65
C GLY A 85 -18.35 -23.74 -24.99
N GLN A 86 -17.60 -22.66 -25.18
CA GLN A 86 -16.14 -22.70 -25.38
C GLN A 86 -15.39 -22.86 -24.05
N GLU A 87 -14.35 -23.70 -24.07
CA GLU A 87 -13.43 -23.86 -22.93
C GLU A 87 -12.51 -22.65 -22.81
N LEU A 88 -12.46 -22.06 -21.61
CA LEU A 88 -11.61 -20.91 -21.29
C LEU A 88 -10.85 -21.18 -20.01
N ALA A 89 -9.51 -21.08 -20.06
CA ALA A 89 -8.70 -21.20 -18.87
C ALA A 89 -8.99 -20.02 -17.92
N THR A 90 -9.13 -20.30 -16.62
CA THR A 90 -9.52 -19.28 -15.62
C THR A 90 -8.56 -18.11 -15.51
N ARG A 91 -7.27 -18.29 -15.84
CA ARG A 91 -6.30 -17.19 -15.96
C ARG A 91 -6.65 -16.20 -17.07
N VAL A 92 -7.26 -16.68 -18.17
CA VAL A 92 -7.67 -15.84 -19.29
C VAL A 92 -8.94 -15.08 -18.92
N SER A 93 -9.94 -15.74 -18.34
CA SER A 93 -11.14 -15.03 -17.86
C SER A 93 -10.80 -14.04 -16.73
N SER A 94 -9.86 -14.37 -15.83
CA SER A 94 -9.32 -13.41 -14.86
C SER A 94 -8.72 -12.19 -15.54
N SER A 95 -7.96 -12.38 -16.63
CA SER A 95 -7.39 -11.29 -17.41
C SER A 95 -8.46 -10.37 -17.98
N GLU A 96 -9.51 -10.95 -18.58
CA GLU A 96 -10.63 -10.21 -19.18
C GLU A 96 -11.37 -9.36 -18.15
N VAL A 97 -11.60 -9.90 -16.95
CA VAL A 97 -12.19 -9.15 -15.83
C VAL A 97 -11.23 -8.05 -15.36
N MET A 98 -9.93 -8.35 -15.23
CA MET A 98 -8.93 -7.36 -14.82
C MET A 98 -8.84 -6.18 -15.79
N GLN A 99 -8.97 -6.40 -17.11
CA GLN A 99 -9.01 -5.29 -18.08
C GLN A 99 -10.19 -4.36 -17.80
N GLN A 100 -11.40 -4.94 -17.64
CA GLN A 100 -12.61 -4.15 -17.36
C GLN A 100 -12.54 -3.40 -16.02
N ILE A 101 -11.91 -4.02 -15.01
CA ILE A 101 -11.65 -3.36 -13.72
C ILE A 101 -10.70 -2.17 -13.94
N ALA A 102 -9.57 -2.36 -14.62
CA ALA A 102 -8.58 -1.30 -14.84
C ALA A 102 -9.18 -0.10 -15.60
N ASP A 103 -10.01 -0.34 -16.62
CA ASP A 103 -10.66 0.71 -17.41
C ASP A 103 -11.57 1.62 -16.57
N GLN A 104 -12.18 1.07 -15.52
CA GLN A 104 -13.11 1.80 -14.65
C GLN A 104 -12.46 2.30 -13.36
N ASN A 105 -11.27 1.81 -13.04
CA ASN A 105 -10.62 2.01 -11.75
C ASN A 105 -9.14 2.37 -11.94
N ARG A 106 -8.84 3.68 -12.03
CA ARG A 106 -7.45 4.19 -12.07
C ARG A 106 -6.61 3.80 -10.87
N THR A 107 -7.26 3.40 -9.79
CA THR A 107 -6.65 2.99 -8.52
C THR A 107 -6.27 1.52 -8.52
N PHE A 108 -6.64 0.76 -9.55
CA PHE A 108 -6.29 -0.65 -9.72
C PHE A 108 -4.99 -0.79 -10.51
N TRP A 109 -3.96 -1.31 -9.86
CA TRP A 109 -2.63 -1.45 -10.44
C TRP A 109 -1.86 -2.58 -9.77
N GLY A 110 -0.73 -2.98 -10.33
CA GLY A 110 0.05 -4.09 -9.78
C GLY A 110 0.77 -4.85 -10.88
N GLY A 111 1.10 -6.10 -10.62
CA GLY A 111 1.82 -6.87 -11.62
C GLY A 111 2.20 -8.26 -11.18
N SER A 112 3.29 -8.74 -11.75
CA SER A 112 3.73 -10.12 -11.62
C SER A 112 5.21 -10.25 -11.32
N ALA A 113 5.57 -11.34 -10.63
CA ALA A 113 6.96 -11.75 -10.45
C ALA A 113 7.53 -12.37 -11.73
N ASP A 114 7.75 -11.54 -12.77
CA ASP A 114 8.28 -11.95 -14.09
C ASP A 114 7.41 -12.97 -14.86
N LEU A 115 6.12 -13.08 -14.52
CA LEU A 115 5.20 -14.06 -15.09
C LEU A 115 3.95 -13.41 -15.69
N SER A 116 3.93 -12.12 -15.99
CA SER A 116 2.74 -11.37 -16.45
C SER A 116 2.10 -11.99 -17.71
N SER A 117 2.92 -12.49 -18.64
CA SER A 117 2.49 -13.19 -19.85
C SER A 117 1.84 -14.55 -19.58
N SER A 118 2.28 -15.23 -18.51
CA SER A 118 1.84 -16.57 -18.11
C SER A 118 0.66 -16.54 -17.16
N ASN A 119 0.63 -15.58 -16.23
CA ASN A 119 -0.48 -15.29 -15.33
C ASN A 119 -1.61 -14.51 -16.01
N LYS A 120 -1.34 -13.85 -17.15
CA LYS A 120 -2.28 -12.99 -17.89
C LYS A 120 -2.70 -11.75 -17.10
N THR A 121 -1.76 -11.12 -16.43
CA THR A 121 -2.01 -10.00 -15.50
C THR A 121 -1.53 -8.64 -15.99
N TYR A 122 -0.96 -8.57 -17.20
CA TYR A 122 -0.64 -7.28 -17.82
C TYR A 122 -1.94 -6.52 -18.16
N LEU A 123 -2.04 -5.29 -17.70
CA LEU A 123 -3.15 -4.38 -17.96
C LEU A 123 -2.84 -3.60 -19.25
N LYS A 124 -3.57 -3.90 -20.33
CA LYS A 124 -3.39 -3.25 -21.63
C LYS A 124 -3.75 -1.78 -21.51
N ASP A 125 -3.02 -0.94 -22.24
CA ASP A 125 -3.23 0.51 -22.32
C ASP A 125 -3.11 1.28 -20.98
N GLN A 126 -2.67 0.63 -19.89
CA GLN A 126 -2.44 1.27 -18.58
C GLN A 126 -0.98 1.66 -18.32
N GLY A 127 -0.05 1.35 -19.24
CA GLY A 127 1.36 1.73 -19.17
C GLY A 127 2.17 1.02 -18.09
N ASP A 128 3.48 1.19 -18.16
CA ASP A 128 4.46 0.56 -17.29
C ASP A 128 4.85 1.49 -16.14
N PHE A 129 4.91 0.97 -14.92
CA PHE A 129 5.41 1.70 -13.76
C PHE A 129 6.94 1.71 -13.77
N THR A 130 7.53 2.86 -14.08
CA THR A 130 8.99 3.07 -14.10
C THR A 130 9.34 4.42 -13.45
N ASP A 131 10.64 4.69 -13.31
CA ASP A 131 11.15 6.01 -12.91
C ASP A 131 10.79 7.12 -13.91
N LEU A 132 10.64 6.78 -15.19
CA LEU A 132 10.22 7.70 -16.25
C LEU A 132 8.69 7.80 -16.39
N THR A 133 7.95 6.78 -15.94
CA THR A 133 6.50 6.67 -16.09
C THR A 133 5.82 6.21 -14.79
N PRO A 134 5.92 7.00 -13.69
CA PRO A 134 5.39 6.61 -12.38
C PRO A 134 3.85 6.52 -12.33
N GLN A 135 3.16 7.00 -13.36
CA GLN A 135 1.71 6.89 -13.52
C GLN A 135 1.23 5.57 -14.13
N GLY A 136 2.15 4.70 -14.60
CA GLY A 136 1.78 3.42 -15.21
C GLY A 136 1.26 2.41 -14.17
N SER A 137 0.32 1.56 -14.57
CA SER A 137 -0.31 0.59 -13.66
C SER A 137 0.35 -0.79 -13.63
N ASN A 138 1.30 -1.07 -14.53
CA ASN A 138 1.99 -2.37 -14.62
C ASN A 138 3.34 -2.35 -13.90
N VAL A 139 3.44 -3.06 -12.78
CA VAL A 139 4.66 -3.17 -11.98
C VAL A 139 5.44 -4.44 -12.35
N PHE A 140 6.70 -4.27 -12.76
CA PHE A 140 7.63 -5.39 -13.03
C PHE A 140 8.45 -5.72 -11.79
N TYR A 141 7.94 -6.65 -10.97
CA TYR A 141 8.62 -7.03 -9.73
C TYR A 141 9.90 -7.85 -9.94
N GLY A 142 10.09 -8.45 -11.12
CA GLY A 142 11.11 -9.48 -11.37
C GLY A 142 10.83 -10.77 -10.58
N VAL A 143 11.74 -11.74 -10.59
CA VAL A 143 11.59 -13.00 -9.83
C VAL A 143 11.81 -12.76 -8.33
N ARG A 144 10.83 -12.13 -7.68
CA ARG A 144 10.88 -11.64 -6.29
C ARG A 144 9.53 -11.77 -5.59
N GLU A 145 8.99 -12.98 -5.48
CA GLU A 145 7.64 -13.25 -4.97
C GLU A 145 7.40 -12.65 -3.58
N PHE A 146 8.32 -12.86 -2.64
CA PHE A 146 8.16 -12.33 -1.28
C PHE A 146 8.18 -10.79 -1.29
N THR A 147 9.16 -10.19 -1.98
CA THR A 147 9.26 -8.73 -2.07
C THR A 147 8.04 -8.13 -2.76
N MET A 148 7.53 -8.74 -3.84
CA MET A 148 6.29 -8.35 -4.51
C MET A 148 5.12 -8.30 -3.53
N ALA A 149 4.94 -9.34 -2.72
CA ALA A 149 3.86 -9.41 -1.74
C ALA A 149 4.01 -8.37 -0.64
N ALA A 150 5.22 -8.18 -0.09
CA ALA A 150 5.48 -7.16 0.92
C ALA A 150 5.27 -5.73 0.39
N ILE A 151 5.70 -5.45 -0.85
CA ILE A 151 5.42 -4.17 -1.54
C ILE A 151 3.91 -3.98 -1.70
N THR A 152 3.19 -5.03 -2.11
CA THR A 152 1.72 -4.97 -2.28
C THR A 152 1.03 -4.63 -0.95
N ASN A 153 1.47 -5.21 0.18
CA ASN A 153 0.97 -4.82 1.50
C ASN A 153 1.26 -3.34 1.81
N GLY A 154 2.46 -2.85 1.49
CA GLY A 154 2.84 -1.44 1.67
C GLY A 154 1.96 -0.49 0.85
N ILE A 155 1.66 -0.83 -0.41
CA ILE A 155 0.76 -0.06 -1.27
C ILE A 155 -0.65 0.02 -0.65
N LEU A 156 -1.18 -1.11 -0.19
CA LEU A 156 -2.51 -1.16 0.41
C LEU A 156 -2.57 -0.42 1.76
N LEU A 157 -1.51 -0.47 2.57
CA LEU A 157 -1.41 0.27 3.83
C LEU A 157 -1.29 1.78 3.63
N HIS A 158 -0.61 2.22 2.56
CA HIS A 158 -0.55 3.64 2.19
C HIS A 158 -1.94 4.19 1.84
N GLY A 159 -2.82 3.36 1.28
CA GLY A 159 -4.21 3.69 0.98
C GLY A 159 -4.42 4.33 -0.40
N ASN A 160 -5.68 4.67 -0.70
CA ASN A 160 -6.14 5.25 -1.97
C ASN A 160 -5.78 4.41 -3.21
N SER A 161 -5.53 3.12 -3.05
CA SER A 161 -5.24 2.23 -4.18
C SER A 161 -5.62 0.78 -3.89
N ARG A 162 -5.87 0.03 -4.97
CA ARG A 162 -6.12 -1.39 -4.96
C ARG A 162 -5.03 -2.08 -5.75
N ALA A 163 -4.12 -2.74 -5.04
CA ALA A 163 -2.99 -3.43 -5.65
C ALA A 163 -3.24 -4.93 -5.86
N PHE A 164 -2.58 -5.51 -6.86
CA PHE A 164 -2.50 -6.96 -7.03
C PHE A 164 -1.07 -7.45 -7.27
N ALA A 165 -0.84 -8.73 -6.96
CA ALA A 165 0.40 -9.45 -7.15
C ALA A 165 0.10 -10.84 -7.76
N SER A 166 0.91 -11.27 -8.73
CA SER A 166 0.71 -12.58 -9.37
C SER A 166 2.00 -13.37 -9.59
N THR A 167 1.92 -14.66 -9.32
CA THR A 167 2.95 -15.67 -9.65
C THR A 167 2.25 -17.02 -9.92
N PHE A 168 3.00 -18.08 -10.23
CA PHE A 168 2.43 -19.42 -10.22
C PHE A 168 2.07 -19.87 -8.80
N PHE A 169 0.97 -20.61 -8.67
CA PHE A 169 0.45 -20.95 -7.34
C PHE A 169 1.45 -21.78 -6.50
N ILE A 170 2.27 -22.61 -7.12
CA ILE A 170 3.33 -23.37 -6.43
C ILE A 170 4.40 -22.46 -5.79
N PHE A 171 4.65 -21.26 -6.33
CA PHE A 171 5.59 -20.29 -5.76
C PHE A 171 4.96 -19.39 -4.70
N SER A 172 3.67 -19.55 -4.40
CA SER A 172 3.05 -18.84 -3.28
C SER A 172 3.74 -19.13 -1.94
N ASP A 173 4.41 -20.27 -1.81
CA ASP A 173 5.24 -20.61 -0.66
C ASP A 173 6.36 -19.59 -0.39
N TYR A 174 6.95 -19.00 -1.44
CA TYR A 174 7.99 -17.97 -1.30
C TYR A 174 7.45 -16.69 -0.64
N MET A 175 6.17 -16.38 -0.82
CA MET A 175 5.53 -15.16 -0.31
C MET A 175 4.58 -15.40 0.86
N LYS A 176 4.49 -16.65 1.36
CA LYS A 176 3.57 -17.04 2.44
C LYS A 176 3.66 -16.15 3.68
N PRO A 177 4.85 -15.69 4.16
CA PRO A 177 4.91 -14.80 5.32
C PRO A 177 4.34 -13.41 5.08
N ALA A 178 4.36 -12.90 3.84
CA ALA A 178 3.72 -11.63 3.49
C ALA A 178 2.20 -11.78 3.29
N ILE A 179 1.72 -12.96 2.92
CA ILE A 179 0.28 -13.25 2.85
C ILE A 179 -0.35 -13.33 4.25
N ARG A 180 0.41 -13.85 5.23
CA ARG A 180 -0.04 -14.06 6.61
C ARG A 180 -0.21 -12.74 7.37
#